data_AF-A0AAV5DAV9-F1
#
_entry.id   AF-A0AAV5DAV9-F1
#
_cell.length_a   1.000
_cell.length_b   1.000
_cell.length_c   1.000
_cell.angle_alpha   90.00
_cell.angle_beta   90.00
_cell.angle_gamma   90.00
#
_symmetry.space_group_name_H-M   'P 1'
#
loop_
_entity.id
_entity.type
_entity.pdbx_description
1 polymer ?
#
loop_
_entity_poly.entity_id
_entity_poly.type
_entity_poly.pdbx_seq_one_letter_code
_entity_poly.pdbx_strand_id
1 'polypeptide(L)' 'MPKLSLGDARAYYLSTAQNELGVVSAQSMAGMPWCIMQFMYRKYCGRLVPISWTEMQCDLTGQIEQRKVAKVE' A
#
# COMPACT_ATOMS: atom_id res chain seq x y z
N MET A 1 8.42 11.79 21.76
CA MET A 1 8.55 12.14 20.33
C MET A 1 9.61 11.23 19.73
N PRO A 2 9.34 10.46 18.66
CA PRO A 2 10.37 9.62 18.07
C PRO A 2 11.48 10.52 17.52
N LYS A 3 12.72 10.33 18.00
CA LYS A 3 13.92 11.02 17.49
C LYS A 3 14.23 10.46 16.11
N LEU A 4 13.71 11.11 15.07
CA LEU A 4 14.11 10.88 13.69
C LEU A 4 15.42 11.64 13.46
N SER A 5 16.47 10.91 13.12
CA SER A 5 17.75 11.47 12.68
C SER A 5 17.74 11.62 11.16
N LEU A 6 18.48 12.59 10.63
CA LEU A 6 18.61 12.82 9.18
C LEU A 6 19.22 11.64 8.43
N GLY A 7 19.78 10.64 9.11
CA GLY A 7 20.39 9.49 8.45
C GLY A 7 21.79 9.81 7.92
N ASP A 8 22.09 9.34 6.72
CA ASP A 8 23.37 9.55 6.03
C ASP A 8 23.16 10.17 4.64
N ALA A 9 24.23 10.30 3.84
CA ALA A 9 24.17 10.89 2.51
C ALA A 9 23.35 10.09 1.48
N ARG A 10 22.93 8.86 1.82
CA ARG A 10 22.22 7.94 0.92
C ARG A 10 20.78 7.71 1.34
N ALA A 11 20.47 7.74 2.63
CA ALA A 11 19.14 7.45 3.14
C ALA A 11 18.83 8.15 4.47
N TYR A 12 17.54 8.47 4.66
CA TYR A 12 16.99 8.98 5.90
C TYR A 12 16.51 7.84 6.80
N TYR A 13 16.58 8.04 8.12
CA TYR A 13 15.84 7.18 9.06
C TYR A 13 14.38 7.64 9.10
N LEU A 14 13.46 6.73 8.77
CA LEU A 14 12.02 6.98 8.76
C LEU A 14 11.32 6.09 9.79
N SER A 15 10.20 6.56 10.33
CA SER A 15 9.36 5.80 11.24
C SER A 15 7.90 6.03 10.91
N THR A 16 7.12 4.97 10.92
CA THR A 16 5.67 5.03 10.77
C THR A 16 4.95 4.77 12.09
N ALA A 17 5.61 4.87 13.25
CA ALA A 17 5.08 4.45 14.55
C ALA A 17 3.93 5.31 15.12
N GLN A 18 3.15 5.98 14.27
CA GLN A 18 1.95 6.75 14.63
C GLN A 18 0.77 6.26 13.77
N ASN A 19 -0.46 6.52 14.21
CA ASN A 19 -1.66 6.01 13.56
C ASN A 19 -1.93 6.65 12.19
N GLU A 20 -1.60 7.93 12.05
CA GLU A 20 -1.68 8.62 10.75
C GLU A 20 -0.56 8.22 9.77
N LEU A 21 0.42 7.42 10.22
CA LEU A 21 1.59 7.04 9.43
C LEU A 21 1.54 5.58 9.00
N GLY A 22 1.52 5.37 7.69
CA GLY A 22 1.41 4.05 7.08
C GLY A 22 1.21 4.15 5.57
N VAL A 23 0.63 3.09 5.00
CA VAL A 23 0.26 3.02 3.60
C VAL A 23 -1.01 3.84 3.37
N VAL A 24 -0.91 4.86 2.50
CA VAL A 24 -2.03 5.73 2.09
C VAL A 24 -2.59 5.30 0.73
N SER A 25 -1.74 4.79 -0.17
CA SER A 25 -2.13 4.32 -1.50
C SER A 25 -1.25 3.17 -1.92
N ALA A 26 -1.86 2.14 -2.53
CA ALA A 26 -1.14 0.98 -3.05
C ALA A 26 -1.85 0.40 -4.28
N GLN A 27 -1.11 -0.35 -5.09
CA GLN A 27 -1.61 -1.06 -6.27
C GLN A 27 -1.42 -2.55 -6.07
N SER A 28 -2.43 -3.34 -6.42
CA SER A 28 -2.35 -4.80 -6.28
C SER A 28 -1.63 -5.44 -7.44
N MET A 29 -0.71 -6.36 -7.13
CA MET A 29 -0.09 -7.25 -8.12
C MET A 29 -0.91 -8.53 -8.36
N ALA A 30 -1.92 -8.78 -7.52
CA ALA A 30 -2.70 -9.99 -7.59
C ALA A 30 -3.60 -10.01 -8.82
N GLY A 31 -3.38 -10.96 -9.72
CA GLY A 31 -4.18 -11.09 -10.94
C GLY A 31 -3.44 -10.77 -12.23
N MET A 32 -2.11 -10.66 -12.24
CA MET A 32 -1.35 -10.59 -13.51
C MET A 32 -1.75 -11.69 -14.53
N PRO A 33 -2.04 -12.94 -14.15
CA PRO A 33 -2.49 -13.96 -15.10
C PRO A 33 -3.95 -13.82 -15.57
N TRP A 34 -4.80 -13.07 -14.84
CA TRP A 34 -6.24 -12.97 -15.12
C TRP A 34 -6.66 -11.59 -15.66
N CYS A 35 -5.93 -10.51 -15.31
CA CYS A 35 -6.14 -9.16 -15.82
C CYS A 35 -5.72 -8.98 -17.29
N ILE A 36 -4.89 -9.88 -17.82
CA ILE A 36 -4.46 -9.86 -19.23
C ILE A 36 -5.62 -10.09 -20.22
N MET A 37 -6.78 -10.60 -19.78
CA MET A 37 -7.90 -10.86 -20.70
C MET A 37 -8.80 -9.65 -20.97
N GLN A 38 -8.78 -8.60 -20.13
CA GLN A 38 -9.64 -7.41 -20.31
C GLN A 38 -8.88 -6.07 -20.28
N PHE A 39 -7.67 -6.04 -19.72
CA PHE A 39 -6.86 -4.83 -19.58
C PHE A 39 -5.44 -5.06 -20.11
N MET A 40 -5.32 -5.20 -21.44
CA MET A 40 -4.10 -5.57 -22.18
C MET A 40 -2.87 -4.66 -21.94
N TYR A 41 -3.02 -3.51 -21.24
CA TYR A 41 -1.94 -2.55 -20.97
C TYR A 41 -1.68 -2.28 -19.48
N ARG A 42 -2.38 -2.96 -18.56
CA ARG A 42 -2.28 -2.63 -17.13
C ARG A 42 -1.28 -3.54 -16.42
N LYS A 43 -0.18 -2.95 -15.92
CA LYS A 43 0.89 -3.65 -15.19
C LYS A 43 0.44 -4.21 -13.82
N TYR A 44 -0.62 -3.63 -13.26
CA TYR A 44 -1.17 -3.97 -11.95
C TYR A 44 -2.65 -4.28 -12.10
N CYS A 45 -3.19 -5.11 -11.22
CA CYS A 45 -4.60 -5.48 -11.29
C CYS A 45 -5.49 -4.27 -11.00
N GLY A 46 -5.42 -3.75 -9.77
CA GLY A 46 -6.39 -2.80 -9.23
C GLY A 46 -5.75 -1.84 -8.22
N ARG A 47 -6.55 -0.89 -7.74
CA ARG A 47 -6.17 -0.06 -6.59
C ARG A 47 -6.52 -0.84 -5.33
N LEU A 48 -5.64 -0.79 -4.34
CA LEU A 48 -5.94 -1.30 -3.01
C LEU A 48 -6.67 -0.23 -2.21
N VAL A 49 -7.86 -0.57 -1.73
CA VAL A 49 -8.68 0.27 -0.84
C VAL A 49 -8.51 -0.18 0.61
N PRO A 50 -8.33 0.74 1.57
CA PRO A 50 -8.21 0.37 2.97
C PRO A 50 -9.55 -0.18 3.50
N ILE A 51 -9.50 -1.34 4.16
CA ILE A 51 -10.69 -1.94 4.80
C ILE A 51 -10.55 -1.99 6.33
N SER A 52 -9.31 -2.05 6.82
CA SER A 52 -9.00 -2.00 8.25
C SER A 52 -7.61 -1.37 8.47
N TRP A 53 -7.19 -1.28 9.73
CA TRP A 53 -5.86 -0.77 10.11
C TRP A 53 -4.70 -1.63 9.61
N THR A 54 -4.97 -2.89 9.29
CA THR A 54 -3.96 -3.89 8.92
C THR A 54 -4.19 -4.46 7.52
N GLU A 55 -5.28 -4.07 6.84
CA GLU A 55 -5.71 -4.71 5.60
C GLU A 55 -6.17 -3.72 4.55
N MET A 56 -5.77 -4.00 3.31
CA MET A 56 -6.33 -3.37 2.12
C MET A 56 -6.88 -4.44 1.18
N GLN A 57 -7.92 -4.11 0.43
CA GLN A 57 -8.57 -5.00 -0.52
C GLN A 57 -8.45 -4.45 -1.94
N CYS A 58 -8.21 -5.32 -2.92
CA CYS A 58 -8.21 -4.94 -4.33
C CYS A 58 -9.64 -4.70 -4.80
N ASP A 59 -9.88 -3.55 -5.43
CA ASP A 59 -11.19 -3.16 -5.97
C ASP A 59 -11.68 -4.05 -7.12
N LEU A 60 -10.78 -4.71 -7.85
CA LEU A 60 -11.13 -5.55 -8.99
C LEU A 60 -11.19 -7.04 -8.68
N THR A 61 -10.22 -7.57 -7.93
CA THR A 61 -10.14 -9.01 -7.64
C THR A 61 -10.71 -9.39 -6.28
N GLY A 62 -10.98 -8.40 -5.41
CA GLY A 62 -11.40 -8.63 -4.04
C GLY A 62 -10.32 -9.27 -3.15
N GLN A 63 -9.09 -9.43 -3.63
CA GLN A 63 -8.01 -10.00 -2.82
C GLN A 63 -7.61 -9.06 -1.68
N ILE A 64 -7.40 -9.64 -0.51
CA ILE A 64 -7.00 -8.92 0.71
C ILE A 64 -5.48 -9.03 0.88
N GLU A 65 -4.84 -7.89 1.10
CA GLU A 65 -3.41 -7.77 1.34
C GLU A 65 -3.16 -7.13 2.72
N GLN A 66 -2.26 -7.74 3.50
CA GLN A 66 -1.85 -7.20 4.81
C GLN A 66 -0.90 -6.01 4.63
N ARG A 67 -1.27 -4.86 5.20
CA ARG A 67 -0.56 -3.57 5.10
C ARG A 67 -0.78 -2.77 6.37
N LYS A 68 0.23 -2.01 6.83
CA LYS A 68 0.03 -1.02 7.90
C LYS A 68 -0.66 0.21 7.32
N VAL A 69 -1.98 0.30 7.44
CA VAL A 69 -2.77 1.35 6.82
C VAL A 69 -2.72 2.62 7.65
N ALA A 70 -2.47 3.75 7.01
CA ALA A 70 -2.55 5.06 7.64
C ALA A 70 -4.02 5.46 7.85
N LYS A 71 -4.36 6.01 9.02
CA LYS A 71 -5.64 6.71 9.18
C LYS A 71 -5.61 7.99 8.36
N VAL A 72 -6.55 8.13 7.43
CA VAL A 72 -6.81 9.41 6.75
C VAL A 72 -7.99 10.04 7.49
N GLU A 73 -7.72 11.08 8.29
CA GLU A 73 -8.77 11.92 8.87
C GLU A 73 -9.22 13.00 7.89
#